data_AF-A0A4Q9RBJ3-F1
#
_entry.id   AF-A0A4Q9RBJ3-F1
#
_cell.length_a   1.000
_cell.length_b   1.000
_cell.length_c   1.000
_cell.angle_alpha   90.00
_cell.angle_beta   90.00
_cell.angle_gamma   90.00
#
_symmetry.space_group_name_H-M   'P 1'
#
loop_
_entity.id
_entity.type
_entity.pdbx_description
1 polymer ?
#
loop_
_entity_poly.entity_id
_entity_poly.type
_entity_poly.pdbx_seq_one_letter_code
_entity_poly.pdbx_strand_id
1 'polypeptide(L)' 'METMAVTIEDWDGDGAIRLPDEALQELGVDVGDRLYIVETFVGNQRAFVLSRLPRIPGRIDELAEQLGSKD' A
#
# COMPACT_ATOMS: atom_id res chain seq x y z
N MET A 1 -5.61 -0.52 15.20
CA MET A 1 -6.51 -1.15 14.22
C MET A 1 -6.50 -2.65 14.48
N GLU A 2 -7.68 -3.25 14.56
CA GLU A 2 -7.81 -4.71 14.55
C GLU A 2 -7.48 -5.25 13.15
N THR A 3 -6.97 -6.47 13.07
CA THR A 3 -6.73 -7.15 11.79
C THR A 3 -8.08 -7.56 11.20
N MET A 4 -8.37 -7.10 9.98
CA MET A 4 -9.58 -7.49 9.25
C MET A 4 -9.22 -8.53 8.18
N ALA A 5 -9.95 -9.64 8.17
CA ALA A 5 -9.87 -10.60 7.09
C ALA A 5 -10.66 -10.07 5.89
N VAL A 6 -10.03 -10.02 4.72
CA VAL A 6 -10.67 -9.66 3.45
C VAL A 6 -10.52 -10.82 2.47
N THR A 7 -11.51 -11.01 1.62
CA THR A 7 -11.49 -12.01 0.55
C THR A 7 -11.21 -11.31 -0.77
N ILE A 8 -10.36 -11.92 -1.60
CA ILE A 8 -10.16 -11.48 -2.98
C ILE A 8 -11.36 -12.00 -3.79
N GLU A 9 -12.07 -11.08 -4.43
CA GLU A 9 -13.21 -11.33 -5.30
C GLU A 9 -12.80 -11.19 -6.77
N ASP A 10 -13.57 -11.79 -7.68
CA ASP A 10 -13.43 -11.62 -9.13
C ASP A 10 -14.40 -10.53 -9.60
N TRP A 11 -13.84 -9.41 -10.08
CA TRP A 11 -14.57 -8.31 -10.67
C TRP A 11 -14.14 -8.15 -12.13
N ASP A 12 -15.01 -8.55 -13.06
CA ASP A 12 -14.77 -8.47 -14.51
C ASP A 12 -13.46 -9.14 -14.98
N GLY A 13 -13.03 -10.21 -14.29
CA GLY A 13 -11.81 -10.97 -14.60
C GLY A 13 -10.58 -10.52 -13.82
N ASP A 14 -10.67 -9.42 -13.06
CA ASP A 14 -9.61 -8.92 -12.20
C ASP A 14 -9.87 -9.22 -10.72
N GLY A 15 -8.81 -9.57 -10.00
CA GLY A 15 -8.87 -9.77 -8.55
C GLY A 15 -9.01 -8.43 -7.81
N ALA A 16 -10.08 -8.28 -7.03
CA ALA A 16 -10.36 -7.09 -6.26
C ALA A 16 -10.52 -7.40 -4.76
N ILE A 17 -10.20 -6.43 -3.91
CA ILE A 17 -10.49 -6.49 -2.46
C ILE A 17 -11.47 -5.37 -2.11
N ARG A 18 -12.44 -5.68 -1.25
CA ARG A 18 -13.30 -4.66 -0.65
C ARG A 18 -12.58 -4.02 0.52
N LEU A 19 -12.47 -2.70 0.49
CA LEU A 19 -12.00 -1.91 1.62
C LEU A 19 -13.22 -1.38 2.36
N PRO A 20 -13.29 -1.53 3.70
CA PRO A 20 -14.39 -0.97 4.48
C PRO A 20 -14.36 0.56 4.44
N ASP A 21 -15.53 1.18 4.46
CA ASP A 21 -15.69 2.64 4.38
C ASP A 21 -14.91 3.36 5.48
N GLU A 22 -14.84 2.78 6.68
CA GLU A 22 -14.09 3.35 7.79
C GLU A 22 -12.59 3.46 7.46
N ALA A 23 -12.01 2.47 6.79
CA ALA A 23 -10.61 2.50 6.39
C ALA A 23 -10.36 3.54 5.28
N LEU A 24 -11.31 3.70 4.36
CA LEU A 24 -11.25 4.74 3.32
C LEU A 24 -11.31 6.14 3.94
N GLN A 25 -12.21 6.36 4.89
CA GLN A 25 -12.37 7.62 5.61
C GLN A 25 -11.12 7.97 6.44
N GLU A 26 -10.53 7.01 7.15
CA GLU A 26 -9.28 7.21 7.90
C GLU A 26 -8.11 7.60 6.98
N LEU A 27 -8.05 7.03 5.77
CA LEU A 27 -7.07 7.40 4.76
C LEU A 27 -7.41 8.72 4.04
N GLY A 28 -8.61 9.26 4.25
CA GLY A 28 -9.11 10.45 3.57
C GLY A 28 -9.14 10.26 2.06
N VAL A 29 -9.68 9.13 1.62
CA VAL A 29 -9.93 8.80 0.21
C VAL A 29 -11.40 8.46 -0.01
N ASP A 30 -11.89 8.74 -1.22
CA ASP A 30 -13.26 8.45 -1.62
C ASP A 30 -13.31 7.70 -2.97
N VAL A 31 -14.48 7.22 -3.36
CA VAL A 31 -14.72 6.54 -4.63
C VAL A 31 -14.34 7.46 -5.79
N GLY A 32 -13.42 6.98 -6.62
CA GLY A 32 -12.87 7.74 -7.76
C GLY A 32 -11.47 8.31 -7.51
N ASP A 33 -11.01 8.33 -6.25
CA ASP A 33 -9.62 8.66 -5.93
C ASP A 33 -8.66 7.55 -6.38
N ARG A 34 -7.40 7.94 -6.61
CA ARG A 34 -6.33 7.02 -6.98
C ARG A 34 -5.43 6.73 -5.79
N LEU A 35 -5.18 5.45 -5.58
CA LEU A 35 -4.19 4.95 -4.65
C LEU A 35 -3.09 4.20 -5.40
N TYR A 36 -1.93 4.11 -4.77
CA TYR A 36 -0.79 3.34 -5.23
C TYR A 36 -0.64 2.10 -4.35
N ILE A 37 -0.50 0.93 -4.98
CA ILE A 37 -0.13 -0.31 -4.31
C ILE A 37 1.40 -0.39 -4.33
N VAL A 38 1.98 -0.46 -3.14
CA VAL A 38 3.43 -0.55 -2.96
C VAL A 38 3.76 -1.90 -2.32
N GLU A 39 4.56 -2.71 -3.00
CA GLU A 39 5.09 -3.94 -2.42
C GLU A 39 6.23 -3.62 -1.44
N THR A 40 6.16 -4.15 -0.23
CA THR A 40 7.14 -3.92 0.84
C THR A 40 7.34 -5.12 1.76
N PHE A 41 8.26 -4.99 2.70
CA PHE A 41 8.44 -5.92 3.80
C PHE A 41 7.96 -5.28 5.11
N VAL A 42 7.06 -5.95 5.83
CA VAL A 42 6.68 -5.61 7.20
C VAL A 42 7.33 -6.65 8.10
N GLY A 43 8.42 -6.25 8.76
CA GLY A 43 9.34 -7.18 9.40
C GLY A 43 10.00 -8.09 8.35
N ASN A 44 9.74 -9.38 8.43
CA ASN A 44 10.26 -10.43 7.54
C ASN A 44 9.19 -11.00 6.59
N GLN A 45 7.99 -10.40 6.54
CA GLN A 45 6.93 -10.80 5.63
C GLN A 45 6.75 -9.78 4.50
N ARG A 46 6.62 -10.27 3.27
CA ARG A 46 6.24 -9.45 2.10
C ARG A 46 4.77 -9.04 2.22
N ALA A 47 4.47 -7.77 1.99
CA ALA A 47 3.15 -7.18 2.17
C ALA A 47 2.88 -6.10 1.11
N PHE A 48 1.61 -5.84 0.86
CA PHE A 48 1.16 -4.70 0.07
C PHE A 48 0.72 -3.57 0.99
N VAL A 49 1.12 -2.34 0.66
CA VAL A 49 0.69 -1.12 1.34
C VAL A 49 -0.01 -0.22 0.33
N LEU A 50 -1.17 0.27 0.71
CA LEU A 50 -1.89 1.30 -0.04
C LEU A 50 -1.40 2.68 0.38
N SER A 51 -1.05 3.51 -0.60
CA SER A 51 -0.51 4.85 -0.39
C SER A 51 -1.21 5.87 -1.29
N ARG A 52 -1.45 7.07 -0.78
CA ARG A 52 -1.90 8.22 -1.60
C ARG A 52 -0.76 8.85 -2.42
N LEU A 53 0.49 8.54 -2.06
CA LEU A 53 1.67 9.02 -2.76
C LEU A 53 2.32 7.89 -3.57
N PRO A 54 2.85 8.18 -4.78
CA PRO A 54 3.49 7.17 -5.62
C PRO A 54 4.75 6.57 -5.01
N ARG A 55 5.41 7.29 -4.09
CA ARG A 55 6.55 6.84 -3.31
C ARG A 55 6.29 7.17 -1.84
N ILE A 56 6.57 6.22 -0.95
CA ILE A 56 6.54 6.45 0.50
C ILE A 56 7.89 7.10 0.88
N PRO A 57 7.92 8.39 1.27
CA PRO A 57 9.17 9.06 1.60
C PRO A 57 9.82 8.41 2.84
N GLY A 58 11.12 8.11 2.78
CA GLY A 58 11.86 7.55 3.93
C GLY A 58 11.94 6.02 3.97
N ARG A 59 11.63 5.33 2.87
CA ARG A 59 11.85 3.88 2.75
C ARG A 59 13.35 3.58 2.68
N ILE A 60 13.80 2.51 3.34
CA ILE A 60 15.22 2.10 3.42
C ILE A 60 15.88 2.00 2.03
N ASP A 61 15.11 1.68 0.99
CA ASP A 61 15.60 1.62 -0.39
C ASP A 61 16.13 3.00 -0.87
N GLU A 62 15.50 4.12 -0.49
CA GLU A 62 16.01 5.48 -0.80
C GLU A 62 17.25 5.84 0.04
N LEU A 63 17.31 5.40 1.29
CA LEU A 63 18.51 5.60 2.13
C LEU A 63 19.69 4.76 1.64
N ALA A 64 19.44 3.55 1.16
CA ALA A 64 20.46 2.68 0.57
C ALA A 64 20.96 3.20 -0.78
N GLU A 65 20.08 3.72 -1.64
CA GLU A 65 20.48 4.43 -2.88
C GLU A 65 21.36 5.66 -2.58
N GLN A 66 21.01 6.45 -1.55
CA GLN A 66 21.80 7.61 -1.15
C GLN A 66 23.15 7.25 -0.51
N LEU A 67 23.25 6.11 0.18
CA LEU A 67 24.48 5.62 0.79
C LEU A 67 25.40 4.89 -0.20
N GLY A 68 24.84 4.28 -1.25
CA GLY A 68 25.60 3.61 -2.32
C GLY A 68 26.11 4.55 -3.42
N SER A 69 25.65 5.80 -3.45
CA SER A 69 26.08 6.80 -4.44
C SER A 69 27.28 7.64 -3.98
N LYS A 70 28.06 7.16 -3.01
CA LYS A 70 29.23 7.84 -2.48
C LYS A 70 30.51 7.08 -2.85
N ASP A 71 30.78 7.00 -4.14
CA ASP A 71 32.10 6.74 -4.74
C ASP A 71 32.34 7.72 -5.88
#